data_AF-A0AA96PAI8-F1
#
_entry.id   AF-A0AA96PAI8-F1
#
_cell.length_a   1.000
_cell.length_b   1.000
_cell.length_c   1.000
_cell.angle_alpha   90.00
_cell.angle_beta   90.00
_cell.angle_gamma   90.00
#
_symmetry.space_group_name_H-M   'P 1'
#
loop_
_entity.id
_entity.type
_entity.pdbx_description
1 polymer ?
#
loop_
_entity_poly.entity_id
_entity_poly.type
_entity_poly.pdbx_seq_one_letter_code
_entity_poly.pdbx_strand_id
1 'polypeptide(L)'
;MNAELKKRARRKAERPIEILDAAFEEFAKNGYAATRLEDVAARASVTKGTIYFYFETKERVFDEMIRYKSQAFFPELESYAATLEGSYNARLRALMVFVYRKIAEDRPFRETLRFLIADGSRFPDLVDRHYDEFMRPVIDQFRMVIEAGVAAGEFRPSQASTFTEIVMSPALLLTVWSLLFGTRRQIDVAVFTDASIDLLMRGIDTSR
;
A
#
# COMPACT_ATOMS: atom_id res chain seq x y z
N MET A 1 26.38 33.29 -10.51
CA MET A 1 26.45 31.91 -10.01
C MET A 1 25.18 31.57 -9.23
N ASN A 2 24.04 31.17 -9.85
CA ASN A 2 22.85 30.82 -9.03
C ASN A 2 21.64 30.09 -9.67
N ALA A 3 21.48 30.00 -11.00
CA ALA A 3 20.36 29.27 -11.60
C ALA A 3 20.74 27.85 -12.05
N GLU A 4 21.92 27.71 -12.67
CA GLU A 4 22.40 26.45 -13.24
C GLU A 4 22.81 25.42 -12.18
N LEU A 5 23.43 25.88 -11.08
CA LEU A 5 23.75 25.04 -9.92
C LEU A 5 22.48 24.55 -9.19
N LYS A 6 21.48 25.42 -9.02
CA LYS A 6 20.18 25.04 -8.46
C LYS A 6 19.43 24.06 -9.35
N LYS A 7 19.47 24.25 -10.69
CA LYS A 7 18.89 23.33 -11.67
C LYS A 7 19.60 21.97 -11.68
N ARG A 8 20.94 21.94 -11.56
CA ARG A 8 21.73 20.70 -11.44
C ARG A 8 21.46 19.98 -10.12
N ALA A 9 21.39 20.69 -9.00
CA ALA A 9 21.05 20.12 -7.70
C ALA A 9 19.63 19.55 -7.67
N ARG A 10 18.64 20.28 -8.21
CA ARG A 10 17.26 19.82 -8.33
C ARG A 10 17.15 18.57 -9.20
N ARG A 11 17.78 18.57 -10.39
CA ARG A 11 17.86 17.38 -11.25
C ARG A 11 18.55 16.20 -10.59
N LYS A 12 19.51 16.42 -9.69
CA LYS A 12 20.20 15.35 -8.94
C LYS A 12 19.30 14.75 -7.85
N ALA A 13 18.41 15.55 -7.26
CA ALA A 13 17.44 15.12 -6.26
C ALA A 13 16.19 14.47 -6.86
N GLU A 14 15.76 14.88 -8.06
CA GLU A 14 14.63 14.28 -8.79
C GLU A 14 15.03 12.96 -9.49
N ARG A 15 16.33 12.76 -9.78
CA ARG A 15 16.83 11.62 -10.54
C ARG A 15 16.52 10.25 -9.93
N PRO A 16 16.70 10.01 -8.61
CA PRO A 16 16.34 8.75 -8.00
C PRO A 16 14.86 8.44 -8.19
N ILE A 17 13.99 9.43 -8.00
CA ILE A 17 12.54 9.28 -8.16
C ILE A 17 12.17 8.88 -9.60
N GLU A 18 12.73 9.56 -10.60
CA GLU A 18 12.52 9.21 -12.02
C GLU A 18 12.93 7.75 -12.32
N ILE A 19 14.04 7.29 -11.72
CA ILE A 19 14.50 5.90 -11.85
C ILE A 19 13.52 4.93 -11.17
N LEU A 20 13.04 5.25 -9.96
CA LEU A 20 12.10 4.39 -9.24
C LEU A 20 10.72 4.32 -9.93
N ASP A 21 10.25 5.44 -10.51
CA ASP A 21 9.04 5.47 -11.33
C ASP A 21 9.20 4.63 -12.60
N ALA A 22 10.33 4.75 -13.28
CA ALA A 22 10.63 3.92 -14.44
C ALA A 22 10.75 2.43 -14.07
N ALA A 23 11.38 2.13 -12.95
CA ALA A 23 11.52 0.77 -12.43
C ALA A 23 10.16 0.17 -12.11
N PHE A 24 9.27 0.92 -11.46
CA PHE A 24 7.90 0.49 -11.18
C PHE A 24 7.18 0.07 -12.46
N GLU A 25 7.24 0.87 -13.54
CA GLU A 25 6.57 0.51 -14.79
C GLU A 25 7.16 -0.72 -15.47
N GLU A 26 8.49 -0.86 -15.49
CA GLU A 26 9.14 -2.04 -16.09
C GLU A 26 8.87 -3.31 -15.27
N PHE A 27 8.94 -3.23 -13.94
CA PHE A 27 8.60 -4.35 -13.06
C PHE A 27 7.10 -4.70 -13.13
N ALA A 28 6.22 -3.70 -13.22
CA ALA A 28 4.78 -3.94 -13.35
C ALA A 28 4.44 -4.61 -14.68
N LYS A 29 5.22 -4.35 -15.73
CA LYS A 29 5.02 -4.92 -17.07
C LYS A 29 5.63 -6.32 -17.22
N ASN A 30 6.88 -6.52 -16.79
CA ASN A 30 7.64 -7.72 -17.10
C ASN A 30 7.89 -8.63 -15.87
N GLY A 31 7.53 -8.18 -14.66
CA GLY A 31 7.90 -8.83 -13.39
C GLY A 31 9.35 -8.56 -12.99
N TYR A 32 9.71 -8.86 -11.74
CA TYR A 32 11.07 -8.62 -11.26
C TYR A 32 12.10 -9.39 -12.08
N ALA A 33 11.94 -10.70 -12.27
CA ALA A 33 12.96 -11.53 -12.90
C ALA A 33 13.33 -11.12 -14.33
N ALA A 34 12.34 -10.82 -15.17
CA ALA A 34 12.55 -10.55 -16.60
C ALA A 34 12.98 -9.10 -16.92
N THR A 35 12.76 -8.14 -16.03
CA THR A 35 13.14 -6.73 -16.26
C THR A 35 14.66 -6.56 -16.30
N ARG A 36 15.19 -5.87 -17.31
CA ARG A 36 16.61 -5.49 -17.34
C ARG A 36 16.79 -4.05 -16.87
N LEU A 37 17.90 -3.76 -16.19
CA LEU A 37 18.18 -2.38 -15.76
C LEU A 37 18.44 -1.44 -16.95
N GLU A 38 18.80 -1.99 -18.11
CA GLU A 38 18.86 -1.26 -19.37
C GLU A 38 17.47 -0.73 -19.79
N ASP A 39 16.41 -1.51 -19.59
CA ASP A 39 15.04 -1.09 -19.93
C ASP A 39 14.58 0.04 -18.99
N VAL A 40 14.90 -0.09 -17.69
CA VAL A 40 14.66 0.96 -16.69
C VAL A 40 15.42 2.24 -17.04
N ALA A 41 16.69 2.11 -17.44
CA ALA A 41 17.52 3.25 -17.81
C ALA A 41 16.97 3.96 -19.05
N ALA A 42 16.58 3.20 -20.07
CA ALA A 42 15.95 3.71 -21.28
C ALA A 42 14.67 4.47 -20.95
N ARG A 43 13.79 3.91 -20.10
CA ARG A 43 12.54 4.56 -19.69
C ARG A 43 12.78 5.83 -18.88
N ALA A 44 13.73 5.83 -17.95
CA ALA A 44 14.08 7.01 -17.15
C ALA A 44 14.90 8.05 -17.95
N SER A 45 15.24 7.77 -19.21
CA SER A 45 16.14 8.61 -20.03
C SER A 45 17.49 8.87 -19.35
N VAL A 46 18.07 7.81 -18.78
CA VAL A 46 19.38 7.81 -18.10
C VAL A 46 20.27 6.70 -18.66
N THR A 47 21.54 6.70 -18.26
CA THR A 47 22.44 5.57 -18.56
C THR A 47 22.32 4.49 -17.48
N LYS A 48 22.66 3.25 -17.81
CA LYS A 48 22.76 2.16 -16.83
C LYS A 48 23.75 2.50 -15.70
N GLY A 49 24.86 3.17 -16.02
CA GLY A 49 25.82 3.64 -15.03
C GLY A 49 25.23 4.66 -14.05
N THR A 50 24.28 5.50 -14.50
CA THR A 50 23.53 6.40 -13.62
C THR A 50 22.66 5.64 -12.64
N ILE A 51 22.02 4.54 -13.05
CA ILE A 51 21.27 3.69 -12.12
C ILE A 51 22.21 3.11 -11.07
N TYR A 52 23.31 2.48 -11.48
CA TYR A 52 24.27 1.89 -10.53
C TYR A 52 24.90 2.91 -9.57
N PHE A 53 25.01 4.17 -9.98
CA PHE A 53 25.48 5.24 -9.11
C PHE A 53 24.51 5.52 -7.95
N TYR A 54 23.20 5.39 -8.17
CA TYR A 54 22.18 5.62 -7.13
C TYR A 54 21.76 4.34 -6.41
N PHE A 55 21.75 3.21 -7.12
CA PHE A 55 21.26 1.92 -6.66
C PHE A 55 22.22 0.83 -7.14
N GLU A 56 23.06 0.35 -6.23
CA GLU A 56 24.18 -0.56 -6.52
C GLU A 56 23.75 -1.88 -7.18
N THR A 57 22.51 -2.31 -6.95
CA THR A 57 21.96 -3.56 -7.50
C THR A 57 20.53 -3.38 -7.97
N LYS A 58 20.07 -4.29 -8.84
CA LYS A 58 18.65 -4.36 -9.26
C LYS A 58 17.72 -4.61 -8.08
N GLU A 59 18.18 -5.37 -7.09
CA GLU A 59 17.46 -5.61 -5.86
C GLU A 59 17.28 -4.33 -5.05
N ARG A 60 18.34 -3.51 -4.93
CA ARG A 60 18.23 -2.18 -4.28
C ARG A 60 17.28 -1.25 -5.03
N VAL A 61 17.24 -1.29 -6.37
CA VAL A 61 16.23 -0.55 -7.15
C VAL A 61 14.81 -1.02 -6.79
N PHE A 62 14.60 -2.33 -6.69
CA PHE A 62 13.29 -2.92 -6.39
C PHE A 62 12.81 -2.62 -4.96
N ASP A 63 13.69 -2.76 -3.98
CA ASP A 63 13.48 -2.43 -2.57
C ASP A 63 13.10 -0.96 -2.37
N GLU A 64 13.93 -0.04 -2.85
CA GLU A 64 13.66 1.40 -2.74
C GLU A 64 12.42 1.81 -3.54
N MET A 65 12.11 1.11 -4.64
CA MET A 65 10.89 1.36 -5.42
C MET A 65 9.65 0.99 -4.61
N ILE A 66 9.61 -0.20 -3.99
CA ILE A 66 8.49 -0.62 -3.14
C ILE A 66 8.30 0.37 -2.00
N ARG A 67 9.39 0.73 -1.30
CA ARG A 67 9.36 1.70 -0.21
C ARG A 67 8.83 3.06 -0.67
N TYR A 68 9.34 3.59 -1.78
CA TYR A 68 8.89 4.86 -2.36
C TYR A 68 7.42 4.85 -2.77
N LYS A 69 6.90 3.75 -3.33
CA LYS A 69 5.49 3.63 -3.73
C LYS A 69 4.55 3.48 -2.53
N SER A 70 5.05 2.96 -1.42
CA SER A 70 4.28 2.76 -0.19
C SER A 70 4.28 3.95 0.76
N GLN A 71 5.29 4.83 0.72
CA GLN A 71 5.51 5.84 1.76
C GLN A 71 4.35 6.84 2.00
N ALA A 72 3.52 7.11 0.98
CA ALA A 72 2.49 8.15 1.06
C ALA A 72 1.21 7.66 1.76
N PHE A 73 0.96 6.35 1.79
CA PHE A 73 -0.35 5.84 2.19
C PHE A 73 -0.64 6.02 3.68
N PHE A 74 0.32 5.68 4.56
CA PHE A 74 0.09 5.76 6.00
C PHE A 74 -0.13 7.20 6.48
N PRO A 75 0.67 8.22 6.08
CA PRO A 75 0.38 9.61 6.44
C PRO A 75 -0.98 10.11 5.97
N GLU A 76 -1.45 9.67 4.79
CA GLU A 76 -2.80 9.98 4.30
C GLU A 76 -3.88 9.33 5.18
N LEU A 77 -3.70 8.05 5.54
CA LEU A 77 -4.61 7.32 6.43
C LEU A 77 -4.66 7.94 7.82
N GLU A 78 -3.51 8.25 8.41
CA GLU A 78 -3.38 8.87 9.73
C GLU A 78 -4.06 10.25 9.74
N SER A 79 -3.78 11.08 8.73
CA SER A 79 -4.41 12.40 8.58
C SER A 79 -5.92 12.27 8.45
N TYR A 80 -6.41 11.31 7.65
CA TYR A 80 -7.84 11.05 7.52
C TYR A 80 -8.46 10.59 8.84
N ALA A 81 -7.82 9.64 9.53
CA ALA A 81 -8.29 9.12 10.81
C ALA A 81 -8.42 10.21 11.88
N ALA A 82 -7.48 11.15 11.91
CA ALA A 82 -7.51 12.29 12.83
C ALA A 82 -8.71 13.24 12.62
N THR A 83 -9.33 13.22 11.43
CA THR A 83 -10.55 14.00 11.15
C THR A 83 -11.85 13.29 11.50
N LEU A 84 -11.79 12.00 11.87
CA LEU A 84 -12.99 11.20 12.11
C LEU A 84 -13.56 11.46 13.51
N GLU A 85 -14.82 11.89 13.53
CA GLU A 85 -15.60 12.11 14.75
C GLU A 85 -16.71 11.07 14.92
N GLY A 86 -17.43 11.12 16.05
CA GLY A 86 -18.55 10.23 16.34
C GLY A 86 -18.14 8.91 16.99
N SER A 87 -19.01 7.90 16.87
CA SER A 87 -18.87 6.57 17.47
C SER A 87 -17.69 5.79 16.88
N TYR A 88 -17.05 4.92 17.66
CA TYR A 88 -15.98 4.07 17.16
C TYR A 88 -16.44 3.15 16.02
N ASN A 89 -17.71 2.73 16.05
CA ASN A 89 -18.36 2.03 14.93
C ASN A 89 -18.28 2.84 13.62
N ALA A 90 -18.70 4.11 13.67
CA ALA A 90 -18.67 4.99 12.49
C ALA A 90 -17.23 5.27 12.00
N ARG A 91 -16.29 5.46 12.94
CA ARG A 91 -14.87 5.67 12.62
C ARG A 91 -14.25 4.45 11.93
N LEU A 92 -14.47 3.25 12.48
CA LEU A 92 -13.96 2.01 11.90
C LEU A 92 -14.52 1.79 10.48
N ARG A 93 -15.82 2.01 10.30
CA ARG A 93 -16.47 1.98 8.98
C ARG A 93 -15.81 2.93 8.00
N ALA A 94 -15.57 4.18 8.40
CA ALA A 94 -14.93 5.18 7.56
C ALA A 94 -13.50 4.80 7.16
N LEU A 95 -12.70 4.27 8.09
CA LEU A 95 -11.35 3.76 7.80
C LEU A 95 -11.39 2.60 6.80
N MET A 96 -12.30 1.63 6.96
CA MET A 96 -12.45 0.52 6.01
C MET A 96 -12.79 1.03 4.61
N VAL A 97 -13.74 1.97 4.49
CA VAL A 97 -14.10 2.58 3.21
C VAL A 97 -12.89 3.27 2.55
N PHE A 98 -12.13 4.03 3.34
CA PHE A 98 -10.94 4.73 2.84
C PHE A 98 -9.91 3.74 2.27
N VAL A 99 -9.57 2.68 3.01
CA VAL A 99 -8.57 1.70 2.56
C VAL A 99 -9.06 0.91 1.36
N TYR A 100 -10.33 0.50 1.33
CA TYR A 100 -10.86 -0.32 0.23
C TYR A 100 -10.94 0.49 -1.06
N ARG A 101 -11.29 1.78 -0.96
CA ARG A 101 -11.22 2.71 -2.08
C ARG A 101 -9.79 2.87 -2.58
N LYS A 102 -8.82 3.06 -1.68
CA LYS A 102 -7.40 3.17 -2.06
C LYS A 102 -6.96 1.93 -2.85
N ILE A 103 -7.29 0.73 -2.39
CA ILE A 103 -7.00 -0.52 -3.10
C ILE A 103 -7.63 -0.53 -4.49
N ALA A 104 -8.90 -0.15 -4.60
CA ALA A 104 -9.61 -0.18 -5.88
C ALA A 104 -9.08 0.84 -6.90
N GLU A 105 -8.63 2.00 -6.44
CA GLU A 105 -8.29 3.14 -7.30
C GLU A 105 -6.79 3.30 -7.52
N ASP A 106 -5.96 2.97 -6.53
CA ASP A 106 -4.51 3.18 -6.56
C ASP A 106 -3.75 1.98 -7.13
N ARG A 107 -3.32 2.10 -8.39
CA ARG A 107 -2.52 1.07 -9.07
C ARG A 107 -1.20 0.77 -8.32
N PRO A 108 -0.35 1.77 -7.99
CA PRO A 108 0.82 1.58 -7.13
C PRO A 108 0.61 0.69 -5.92
N PHE A 109 -0.47 0.90 -5.16
CA PHE A 109 -0.79 0.09 -3.99
C PHE A 109 -1.01 -1.39 -4.37
N ARG A 110 -1.86 -1.66 -5.36
CA ARG A 110 -2.16 -3.03 -5.81
C ARG A 110 -0.95 -3.75 -6.39
N GLU A 111 -0.17 -3.04 -7.20
CA GLU A 111 1.04 -3.58 -7.85
C GLU A 111 2.11 -3.94 -6.83
N THR A 112 2.26 -3.12 -5.78
CA THR A 112 3.17 -3.41 -4.66
C THR A 112 2.77 -4.71 -3.95
N LEU A 113 1.48 -4.89 -3.64
CA LEU A 113 1.00 -6.15 -3.07
C LEU A 113 1.25 -7.34 -4.01
N ARG A 114 1.05 -7.15 -5.33
CA ARG A 114 1.35 -8.19 -6.33
C ARG A 114 2.83 -8.58 -6.31
N PHE A 115 3.73 -7.61 -6.21
CA PHE A 115 5.18 -7.86 -6.12
C PHE A 115 5.54 -8.65 -4.87
N LEU A 116 4.98 -8.30 -3.71
CA LEU A 116 5.25 -9.02 -2.46
C LEU A 116 4.75 -10.47 -2.52
N ILE A 117 3.57 -10.70 -3.13
CA ILE A 117 3.03 -12.05 -3.30
C ILE A 117 3.88 -12.88 -4.27
N ALA A 118 4.29 -12.29 -5.40
CA ALA A 118 4.98 -13.01 -6.48
C ALA A 118 6.47 -13.23 -6.20
N ASP A 119 7.15 -12.23 -5.64
CA ASP A 119 8.61 -12.19 -5.50
C ASP A 119 9.07 -12.15 -4.03
N GLY A 120 8.17 -12.05 -3.05
CA GLY A 120 8.53 -11.88 -1.65
C GLY A 120 9.34 -13.04 -1.04
N SER A 121 9.10 -14.28 -1.49
CA SER A 121 9.90 -15.43 -1.05
C SER A 121 11.38 -15.37 -1.46
N ARG A 122 11.70 -14.56 -2.49
CA ARG A 122 13.07 -14.31 -2.93
C ARG A 122 13.75 -13.22 -2.09
N PHE A 123 12.98 -12.36 -1.44
CA PHE A 123 13.47 -11.19 -0.71
C PHE A 123 12.80 -11.11 0.68
N PRO A 124 13.06 -12.07 1.59
CA PRO A 124 12.41 -12.11 2.90
C PRO A 124 12.61 -10.81 3.70
N ASP A 125 13.84 -10.27 3.71
CA ASP A 125 14.15 -9.02 4.42
C ASP A 125 13.37 -7.81 3.88
N LEU A 126 13.06 -7.79 2.58
CA LEU A 126 12.23 -6.76 1.95
C LEU A 126 10.78 -6.89 2.39
N VAL A 127 10.27 -8.11 2.49
CA VAL A 127 8.90 -8.38 2.95
C VAL A 127 8.75 -7.98 4.41
N ASP A 128 9.71 -8.36 5.27
CA ASP A 128 9.69 -8.02 6.69
C ASP A 128 9.77 -6.51 6.90
N ARG A 129 10.67 -5.83 6.18
CA ARG A 129 10.77 -4.37 6.25
C ARG A 129 9.51 -3.68 5.73
N HIS A 130 8.94 -4.15 4.63
CA HIS A 130 7.66 -3.62 4.13
C HIS A 130 6.55 -3.85 5.15
N TYR A 131 6.53 -4.99 5.84
CA TYR A 131 5.58 -5.24 6.90
C TYR A 131 5.73 -4.20 8.03
N ASP A 132 6.95 -4.02 8.55
CA ASP A 132 7.18 -3.13 9.69
C ASP A 132 7.04 -1.64 9.35
N GLU A 133 7.51 -1.19 8.18
CA GLU A 133 7.47 0.22 7.79
C GLU A 133 6.10 0.66 7.23
N PHE A 134 5.29 -0.27 6.72
CA PHE A 134 4.05 0.08 6.01
C PHE A 134 2.81 -0.67 6.53
N MET A 135 2.84 -2.00 6.60
CA MET A 135 1.64 -2.77 6.98
C MET A 135 1.31 -2.60 8.47
N ARG A 136 2.30 -2.65 9.34
CA ARG A 136 2.13 -2.56 10.80
C ARG A 136 1.52 -1.22 11.22
N PRO A 137 1.99 -0.04 10.77
CA PRO A 137 1.33 1.24 11.09
C PRO A 137 -0.15 1.29 10.66
N VAL A 138 -0.47 0.75 9.47
CA VAL A 138 -1.85 0.67 8.99
C VAL A 138 -2.68 -0.24 9.91
N ILE A 139 -2.18 -1.43 10.26
CA ILE A 139 -2.86 -2.36 11.16
C ILE A 139 -3.07 -1.72 12.54
N ASP A 140 -2.05 -1.05 13.07
CA ASP A 140 -2.11 -0.41 14.38
C ASP A 140 -3.13 0.74 14.43
N GLN A 141 -3.31 1.48 13.32
CA GLN A 141 -4.36 2.49 13.21
C GLN A 141 -5.77 1.90 13.36
N PHE A 142 -6.04 0.75 12.73
CA PHE A 142 -7.32 0.04 12.89
C PHE A 142 -7.45 -0.54 14.30
N ARG A 143 -6.38 -1.12 14.83
CA ARG A 143 -6.35 -1.70 16.18
C ARG A 143 -6.70 -0.65 17.23
N MET A 144 -6.15 0.56 17.11
CA MET A 144 -6.44 1.67 18.03
C MET A 144 -7.93 2.00 18.11
N VAL A 145 -8.62 2.06 16.96
CA VAL A 145 -10.07 2.34 16.92
C VAL A 145 -10.88 1.18 17.50
N ILE A 146 -10.48 -0.05 17.22
CA ILE A 146 -11.13 -1.26 17.73
C ILE A 146 -10.98 -1.35 19.26
N GLU A 147 -9.77 -1.19 19.79
CA GLU A 147 -9.50 -1.26 21.23
C GLU A 147 -10.25 -0.14 21.98
N ALA A 148 -10.26 1.08 21.44
CA ALA A 148 -11.02 2.18 22.03
C ALA A 148 -12.53 1.93 22.00
N GLY A 149 -13.05 1.33 20.92
CA GLY A 149 -14.46 0.92 20.84
C GLY A 149 -14.83 -0.20 21.81
N VAL A 150 -13.93 -1.17 22.06
CA VAL A 150 -14.12 -2.19 23.11
C VAL A 150 -14.13 -1.55 24.49
N ALA A 151 -13.18 -0.65 24.78
CA ALA A 151 -13.12 0.05 26.06
C ALA A 151 -14.36 0.93 26.32
N ALA A 152 -14.93 1.52 25.27
CA ALA A 152 -16.16 2.30 25.31
C ALA A 152 -17.45 1.45 25.34
N GLY A 153 -17.35 0.12 25.21
CA GLY A 153 -18.50 -0.78 25.15
C GLY A 153 -19.28 -0.76 23.83
N GLU A 154 -18.74 -0.13 22.79
CA GLU A 154 -19.32 -0.13 21.44
C GLU A 154 -19.03 -1.44 20.68
N PHE A 155 -17.91 -2.10 20.97
CA PHE A 155 -17.53 -3.39 20.38
C PHE A 155 -17.42 -4.49 21.43
N ARG A 156 -17.78 -5.72 21.06
CA ARG A 156 -17.56 -6.92 21.87
C ARG A 156 -16.08 -7.32 21.83
N PRO A 157 -15.46 -7.65 22.98
CA PRO A 157 -14.19 -8.34 22.98
C PRO A 157 -14.38 -9.74 22.35
N SER A 158 -13.76 -9.94 21.19
CA SER A 158 -13.85 -11.17 20.38
C SER A 158 -12.52 -11.44 19.68
N GLN A 159 -12.37 -12.63 19.09
CA GLN A 159 -11.19 -12.93 18.27
C GLN A 159 -11.03 -11.93 17.11
N ALA A 160 -12.14 -11.41 16.56
CA ALA A 160 -12.10 -10.40 15.51
C ALA A 160 -11.61 -9.03 16.02
N SER A 161 -11.83 -8.68 17.29
CA SER A 161 -11.20 -7.50 17.89
C SER A 161 -9.73 -7.72 18.26
N THR A 162 -9.30 -8.98 18.43
CA THR A 162 -7.90 -9.35 18.71
C THR A 162 -7.05 -9.43 17.43
N PHE A 163 -7.60 -9.93 16.33
CA PHE A 163 -6.93 -10.08 15.04
C PHE A 163 -7.43 -9.03 14.05
N THR A 164 -6.87 -7.82 14.12
CA THR A 164 -7.21 -6.68 13.25
C THR A 164 -7.03 -7.01 11.77
N GLU A 165 -6.13 -7.94 11.43
CA GLU A 165 -5.93 -8.45 10.08
C GLU A 165 -7.21 -9.07 9.48
N ILE A 166 -8.10 -9.62 10.31
CA ILE A 166 -9.40 -10.14 9.85
C ILE A 166 -10.28 -9.01 9.32
N VAL A 167 -10.29 -7.86 9.99
CA VAL A 167 -11.04 -6.66 9.55
C VAL A 167 -10.52 -6.18 8.19
N MET A 168 -9.23 -6.36 7.93
CA MET A 168 -8.58 -6.00 6.67
C MET A 168 -8.66 -7.09 5.59
N SER A 169 -9.10 -8.30 5.91
CA SER A 169 -9.08 -9.43 4.98
C SER A 169 -9.90 -9.22 3.69
N PRO A 170 -11.05 -8.53 3.68
CA PRO A 170 -11.75 -8.25 2.42
C PRO A 170 -10.96 -7.32 1.50
N ALA A 171 -10.10 -6.45 2.04
CA ALA A 171 -9.20 -5.62 1.26
C ALA A 171 -8.20 -6.47 0.45
N LEU A 172 -7.69 -7.56 1.03
CA LEU A 172 -6.82 -8.51 0.33
C LEU A 172 -7.60 -9.25 -0.78
N LEU A 173 -8.82 -9.72 -0.48
CA LEU A 173 -9.68 -10.36 -1.48
C LEU A 173 -9.96 -9.41 -2.66
N LEU A 174 -10.29 -8.15 -2.38
CA LEU A 174 -10.54 -7.13 -3.40
C LEU A 174 -9.29 -6.93 -4.26
N THR A 175 -8.10 -6.85 -3.64
CA THR A 175 -6.82 -6.72 -4.36
C THR A 175 -6.61 -7.88 -5.33
N VAL A 176 -6.73 -9.13 -4.85
CA VAL A 176 -6.54 -10.33 -5.68
C VAL A 176 -7.56 -10.36 -6.82
N TRP A 177 -8.82 -10.05 -6.52
CA TRP A 177 -9.87 -10.05 -7.54
C TRP A 177 -9.64 -8.97 -8.60
N SER A 178 -9.28 -7.76 -8.20
CA SER A 178 -8.95 -6.66 -9.11
C SER A 178 -7.76 -7.01 -10.00
N LEU A 179 -6.72 -7.67 -9.47
CA LEU A 179 -5.56 -8.08 -10.25
C LEU A 179 -5.88 -9.19 -11.26
N LEU A 180 -6.70 -10.17 -10.88
CA LEU A 180 -7.05 -11.32 -11.74
C LEU A 180 -8.13 -11.00 -12.77
N PHE A 181 -9.12 -10.18 -12.39
CA PHE A 181 -10.35 -10.01 -13.15
C PHE A 181 -10.70 -8.56 -13.47
N GLY A 182 -9.95 -7.56 -13.02
CA GLY A 182 -10.35 -6.15 -13.16
C GLY A 182 -10.67 -5.68 -14.59
N THR A 183 -10.10 -6.35 -15.62
CA THR A 183 -10.38 -6.09 -17.04
C THR A 183 -11.52 -6.92 -17.63
N ARG A 184 -12.03 -7.93 -16.91
CA ARG A 184 -12.98 -8.95 -17.42
C ARG A 184 -14.24 -9.12 -16.56
N ARG A 185 -14.17 -8.89 -15.25
CA ARG A 185 -15.27 -8.94 -14.29
C ARG A 185 -15.07 -7.87 -13.23
N GLN A 186 -15.80 -6.78 -13.36
CA GLN A 186 -15.74 -5.69 -12.39
C GLN A 186 -16.51 -6.07 -11.12
N ILE A 187 -15.87 -5.88 -9.97
CA ILE A 187 -16.57 -5.82 -8.69
C ILE A 187 -17.08 -4.39 -8.54
N ASP A 188 -18.35 -4.26 -8.18
CA ASP A 188 -18.83 -3.00 -7.62
C ASP A 188 -18.18 -2.82 -6.24
N VAL A 189 -17.17 -1.95 -6.19
CA VAL A 189 -16.35 -1.71 -5.00
C VAL A 189 -17.20 -1.15 -3.86
N ALA A 190 -18.20 -0.33 -4.16
CA ALA A 190 -19.08 0.23 -3.13
C ALA A 190 -19.92 -0.87 -2.50
N VAL A 191 -20.58 -1.71 -3.32
CA VAL A 191 -21.38 -2.85 -2.84
C VAL A 191 -20.52 -3.85 -2.07
N PHE A 192 -19.33 -4.18 -2.58
CA PHE A 192 -18.39 -5.07 -1.89
C PHE A 192 -17.96 -4.50 -0.53
N THR A 193 -17.65 -3.20 -0.49
CA THR A 193 -17.23 -2.51 0.72
C THR A 193 -18.35 -2.52 1.76
N ASP A 194 -19.57 -2.15 1.38
CA ASP A 194 -20.73 -2.16 2.27
C ASP A 194 -21.05 -3.57 2.79
N ALA A 195 -21.03 -4.59 1.92
CA ALA A 195 -21.27 -5.98 2.33
C ALA A 195 -20.18 -6.50 3.29
N SER A 196 -18.91 -6.15 3.03
CA SER A 196 -17.79 -6.53 3.88
C SER A 196 -17.85 -5.85 5.25
N ILE A 197 -18.20 -4.56 5.28
CA ILE A 197 -18.41 -3.81 6.51
C ILE A 197 -19.58 -4.41 7.29
N ASP A 198 -20.74 -4.62 6.68
CA ASP A 198 -21.89 -5.20 7.37
C ASP A 198 -21.56 -6.57 7.99
N LEU A 199 -20.87 -7.45 7.25
CA LEU A 199 -20.42 -8.76 7.75
C LEU A 199 -19.47 -8.63 8.94
N LEU A 200 -18.44 -7.79 8.82
CA LEU A 200 -17.42 -7.62 9.86
C LEU A 200 -17.97 -6.92 11.09
N MET A 201 -18.76 -5.86 10.91
CA MET A 201 -19.36 -5.10 12.00
C MET A 201 -20.35 -5.95 12.79
N ARG A 202 -21.21 -6.76 12.14
CA ARG A 202 -22.09 -7.70 12.87
C ARG A 202 -21.33 -8.75 13.67
N GLY A 203 -20.09 -9.07 13.29
CA GLY A 203 -19.21 -9.96 14.03
C GLY A 203 -18.68 -9.36 15.34
N ILE A 204 -18.65 -8.02 15.46
CA ILE A 204 -18.04 -7.30 16.60
C ILE A 204 -19.01 -6.35 17.34
N ASP A 205 -20.17 -6.01 16.78
CA ASP A 205 -21.14 -5.09 17.38
C ASP A 205 -21.88 -5.71 18.57
N THR A 206 -22.07 -4.95 19.65
CA THR A 206 -22.77 -5.39 20.87
C THR A 206 -24.28 -5.50 20.71
N SER A 207 -24.87 -4.85 19.70
CA SER A 207 -26.30 -4.93 19.41
C SER A 207 -26.68 -6.25 18.71
N ARG A 208 -27.53 -7.05 19.37
CA ARG A 208 -28.29 -8.16 18.77
C ARG A 208 -29.75 -7.97 19.09
#